data_AF-A0A8H6TJB3-F1
#
_entry.id   AF-A0A8H6TJB3-F1
#
_cell.length_a   1.000
_cell.length_b   1.000
_cell.length_c   1.000
_cell.angle_alpha   90.00
_cell.angle_beta   90.00
_cell.angle_gamma   90.00
#
_symmetry.space_group_name_H-M   'P 1'
#
loop_
_entity.id
_entity.type
_entity.pdbx_description
1 polymer ?
#
loop_
_entity_poly.entity_id
_entity_poly.type
_entity_poly.pdbx_seq_one_letter_code
_entity_poly.pdbx_strand_id
1 'polypeptide(L)'
;MDYDYKHVFDTHLWDIMENEVNQKFEIVKGRSGGKGYFIHHPASRRYLTPARSGRHGVVYMECSEFPGEFSFDVGEQEGFIVIRCADKPGLSLNVDDDSDAFEDGTKIVARWNVNGESNLWRVEGF
;
A
#
# COMPACT_ATOMS: atom_id res chain seq x y z
N MET A 1 29.88 -0.25 -9.43
CA MET A 1 28.81 -1.24 -9.25
C MET A 1 27.54 -0.52 -9.66
N ASP A 2 27.21 -0.61 -10.94
CA ASP A 2 25.95 -0.07 -11.45
C ASP A 2 24.83 -0.95 -10.89
N TYR A 3 23.98 -0.36 -10.05
CA TYR A 3 22.75 -1.00 -9.64
C TYR A 3 21.84 -1.04 -10.88
N ASP A 4 21.87 -2.18 -11.56
CA ASP A 4 20.90 -2.58 -12.57
C ASP A 4 19.49 -2.47 -11.94
N TYR A 5 18.79 -1.38 -12.24
CA TYR A 5 17.45 -1.04 -11.76
C TYR A 5 16.43 -2.04 -12.34
N LYS A 6 16.45 -3.28 -11.83
CA LYS A 6 15.49 -4.31 -12.16
C LYS A 6 14.14 -3.97 -11.53
N HIS A 7 13.19 -3.56 -12.36
CA HIS A 7 11.74 -3.57 -12.16
C HIS A 7 11.26 -3.35 -10.73
N VAL A 8 11.22 -2.09 -10.32
CA VAL A 8 10.46 -1.69 -9.15
C VAL A 8 8.97 -1.76 -9.51
N PHE A 9 8.22 -2.65 -8.87
CA PHE A 9 6.77 -2.74 -9.04
C PHE A 9 6.10 -1.75 -8.10
N ASP A 10 6.34 -0.45 -8.36
CA ASP A 10 5.74 0.64 -7.62
C ASP A 10 4.20 0.55 -7.75
N THR A 11 3.50 0.74 -6.63
CA THR A 11 2.03 0.65 -6.59
C THR A 11 1.42 2.02 -6.82
N HIS A 12 0.49 2.12 -7.78
CA HIS A 12 -0.15 3.38 -8.18
C HIS A 12 -1.68 3.26 -8.11
N LEU A 13 -2.33 4.39 -7.84
CA LEU A 13 -3.76 4.58 -7.92
C LEU A 13 -4.14 4.91 -9.38
N TRP A 14 -5.15 4.21 -9.88
CA TRP A 14 -5.71 4.37 -11.22
C TRP A 14 -7.24 4.28 -11.15
N ASP A 15 -7.89 4.71 -12.24
CA ASP A 15 -9.33 4.52 -12.40
C ASP A 15 -9.71 3.03 -12.33
N ILE A 16 -10.86 2.75 -11.71
CA ILE A 16 -11.35 1.39 -11.52
C ILE A 16 -11.70 0.76 -12.87
N MET A 17 -11.21 -0.46 -13.09
CA MET A 17 -11.53 -1.31 -14.24
C MET A 17 -12.07 -2.66 -13.74
N GLU A 18 -13.38 -2.89 -13.84
CA GLU A 18 -14.10 -4.02 -13.21
C GLU A 18 -13.48 -5.41 -13.48
N ASN A 19 -12.93 -5.60 -14.68
CA ASN A 19 -12.37 -6.87 -15.14
C ASN A 19 -10.84 -6.93 -15.09
N GLU A 20 -10.16 -5.90 -14.59
CA GLU A 20 -8.70 -5.87 -14.52
C GLU A 20 -8.20 -6.63 -13.28
N VAL A 21 -7.52 -7.74 -13.49
CA VAL A 21 -6.97 -8.57 -12.41
C VAL A 21 -5.81 -7.87 -11.68
N ASN A 22 -5.13 -6.95 -12.36
CA ASN A 22 -4.04 -6.16 -11.79
C ASN A 22 -4.51 -5.12 -10.76
N GLN A 23 -5.82 -4.90 -10.62
CA GLN A 23 -6.42 -4.04 -9.59
C GLN A 23 -7.07 -4.82 -8.44
N LYS A 24 -6.92 -6.15 -8.43
CA LYS A 24 -7.55 -7.04 -7.45
C LYS A 24 -6.50 -7.51 -6.44
N PHE A 25 -6.84 -7.49 -5.16
CA PHE A 25 -5.95 -7.90 -4.08
C PHE A 25 -6.66 -8.83 -3.11
N GLU A 26 -5.89 -9.75 -2.53
CA GLU A 26 -6.36 -10.68 -1.50
C GLU A 26 -5.82 -10.23 -0.14
N ILE A 27 -6.71 -10.13 0.86
CA ILE A 27 -6.31 -9.88 2.25
C ILE A 27 -6.13 -11.23 2.93
N VAL A 28 -4.88 -11.57 3.26
CA VAL A 28 -4.50 -12.87 3.81
C VAL A 28 -4.09 -12.71 5.27
N LYS A 29 -4.69 -13.48 6.17
CA LYS A 29 -4.32 -13.44 7.59
C LYS A 29 -2.87 -13.88 7.80
N GLY A 30 -2.10 -13.14 8.60
CA GLY A 30 -0.74 -13.50 8.99
C GLY A 30 -0.67 -14.87 9.67
N ARG A 31 0.44 -15.61 9.47
CA ARG A 31 0.63 -16.92 10.10
C ARG A 31 1.07 -16.74 11.57
N SER A 32 0.28 -17.31 12.48
CA SER A 32 0.51 -17.57 13.92
C SER A 32 1.43 -16.59 14.68
N GLY A 33 0.82 -15.64 15.39
CA GLY A 33 1.48 -14.80 16.41
C GLY A 33 1.40 -13.31 16.12
N GLY A 34 1.39 -12.93 14.84
CA GLY A 34 1.10 -11.57 14.37
C GLY A 34 -0.39 -11.25 14.42
N LYS A 35 -0.74 -9.99 14.72
CA LYS A 35 -2.13 -9.50 14.73
C LYS A 35 -2.57 -8.93 13.38
N GLY A 36 -1.71 -8.96 12.36
CA GLY A 36 -1.98 -8.30 11.08
C GLY A 36 -2.30 -9.25 9.93
N TYR A 37 -2.42 -8.64 8.76
CA TYR A 37 -2.77 -9.25 7.49
C TYR A 37 -1.74 -8.85 6.43
N PHE A 38 -1.57 -9.71 5.44
CA PHE A 38 -0.82 -9.42 4.23
C PHE A 38 -1.78 -9.02 3.12
N ILE A 39 -1.35 -8.12 2.24
CA ILE A 39 -2.10 -7.73 1.04
C ILE A 39 -1.39 -8.38 -0.14
N HIS A 40 -1.99 -9.41 -0.73
CA HIS A 40 -1.43 -10.22 -1.81
C HIS A 40 -2.00 -9.78 -3.16
N HIS A 41 -1.13 -9.59 -4.14
CA HIS A 41 -1.47 -9.29 -5.52
C HIS A 41 -1.38 -10.59 -6.35
N PRO A 42 -2.53 -11.19 -6.74
CA PRO A 42 -2.59 -12.53 -7.31
C PRO A 42 -1.93 -12.63 -8.69
N ALA A 43 -1.98 -11.58 -9.49
CA ALA A 43 -1.40 -11.58 -10.83
C ALA A 43 0.14 -11.64 -10.82
N SER A 44 0.77 -10.88 -9.90
CA SER A 44 2.23 -10.92 -9.75
C SER A 44 2.71 -11.98 -8.73
N ARG A 45 1.80 -12.57 -7.95
CA ARG A 45 2.09 -13.50 -6.84
C ARG A 45 3.00 -12.90 -5.77
N ARG A 46 2.82 -11.59 -5.53
CA ARG A 46 3.64 -10.78 -4.61
C ARG A 46 2.75 -10.08 -3.60
N TYR A 47 3.37 -9.44 -2.63
CA TYR A 47 2.69 -8.77 -1.53
C TYR A 47 3.02 -7.30 -1.50
N LEU A 48 2.04 -6.47 -1.17
CA LEU A 48 2.27 -5.06 -0.89
C LEU A 48 3.24 -4.96 0.30
N THR A 49 4.29 -4.17 0.14
CA THR A 49 5.41 -4.13 1.08
C THR A 49 5.98 -2.72 1.15
N PRO A 50 6.26 -2.19 2.36
CA PRO A 50 7.05 -0.98 2.51
C PRO A 50 8.47 -1.20 1.98
N ALA A 51 8.89 -0.38 1.01
CA ALA A 51 10.17 -0.51 0.34
C ALA A 51 11.18 0.54 0.87
N ARG A 52 11.70 1.38 -0.02
CA ARG A 52 12.66 2.43 0.29
C ARG A 52 11.99 3.67 0.85
N SER A 53 12.68 4.35 1.77
CA SER A 53 12.32 5.71 2.18
C SER A 53 12.56 6.70 1.02
N GLY A 54 11.56 7.53 0.75
CA GLY A 54 11.63 8.68 -0.13
C GLY A 54 12.01 9.97 0.61
N ARG A 55 11.80 11.10 -0.06
CA ARG A 55 11.97 12.43 0.56
C ARG A 55 10.85 12.67 1.58
N HIS A 56 11.07 13.63 2.48
CA HIS A 56 10.06 14.11 3.43
C HIS A 56 9.41 13.02 4.32
N GLY A 57 10.13 11.92 4.60
CA GLY A 57 9.63 10.84 5.46
C GLY A 57 8.60 9.92 4.80
N VAL A 58 8.45 10.01 3.48
CA VAL A 58 7.65 9.08 2.67
C VAL A 58 8.33 7.72 2.64
N VAL A 59 7.55 6.64 2.64
CA VAL A 59 8.02 5.27 2.37
C VAL A 59 7.28 4.78 1.13
N TYR A 60 8.00 4.42 0.08
CA TYR A 60 7.35 3.91 -1.15
C TYR A 60 6.82 2.49 -0.92
N MET A 61 5.71 2.17 -1.58
CA MET A 61 5.08 0.85 -1.51
C MET A 61 5.27 0.10 -2.82
N GLU A 62 5.66 -1.17 -2.72
CA GLU A 62 5.90 -2.03 -3.87
C GLU A 62 5.24 -3.41 -3.70
N CYS A 63 5.10 -4.13 -4.80
CA CYS A 63 4.81 -5.56 -4.77
C CYS A 63 6.11 -6.39 -4.70
N SER A 64 6.34 -7.04 -3.56
CA SER A 64 7.56 -7.81 -3.24
C SER A 64 7.27 -9.26 -2.87
N GLU A 65 8.27 -10.13 -2.96
CA GLU A 65 8.18 -11.51 -2.46
C GLU A 65 8.25 -11.58 -0.91
N PHE A 66 8.67 -10.49 -0.27
CA PHE A 66 8.79 -10.36 1.19
C PHE A 66 7.59 -9.59 1.74
N PRO A 67 6.57 -10.23 2.33
CA PRO A 67 5.32 -9.56 2.67
C PRO A 67 5.47 -8.52 3.78
N GLY A 68 4.89 -7.34 3.56
CA GLY A 68 4.58 -6.39 4.63
C GLY A 68 3.33 -6.81 5.40
N GLU A 69 3.38 -6.77 6.73
CA GLU A 69 2.23 -7.02 7.60
C GLU A 69 1.49 -5.71 7.92
N PHE A 70 0.15 -5.73 7.85
CA PHE A 70 -0.69 -4.55 8.04
C PHE A 70 -1.80 -4.78 9.06
N SER A 71 -2.19 -3.72 9.79
CA SER A 71 -3.45 -3.65 10.52
C SER A 71 -4.47 -2.82 9.75
N PHE A 72 -5.75 -3.12 9.99
CA PHE A 72 -6.90 -2.50 9.36
C PHE A 72 -7.72 -1.89 10.49
N ASP A 73 -7.60 -0.58 10.67
CA ASP A 73 -8.26 0.13 11.76
C ASP A 73 -9.48 0.89 11.20
N VAL A 74 -10.49 1.08 12.04
CA VAL A 74 -11.68 1.87 11.68
C VAL A 74 -11.25 3.31 11.40
N GLY A 75 -11.64 3.83 10.24
CA GLY A 75 -11.41 5.23 9.86
C GLY A 75 -12.39 6.17 10.56
N GLU A 76 -12.10 7.47 10.54
CA GLU A 76 -12.99 8.49 11.11
C GLU A 76 -14.28 8.68 10.29
N GLN A 77 -14.28 8.27 9.02
CA GLN A 77 -15.44 8.30 8.14
C GLN A 77 -16.09 6.91 8.05
N GLU A 78 -17.42 6.86 8.09
CA GLU A 78 -18.17 5.61 8.03
C GLU A 78 -17.87 4.84 6.73
N GLY A 79 -17.56 3.54 6.87
CA GLY A 79 -17.22 2.68 5.74
C GLY A 79 -15.80 2.84 5.21
N PHE A 80 -14.97 3.68 5.83
CA PHE A 80 -13.55 3.80 5.54
C PHE A 80 -12.69 3.18 6.65
N ILE A 81 -11.49 2.78 6.26
CA ILE A 81 -10.47 2.21 7.13
C ILE A 81 -9.17 2.98 6.98
N VAL A 82 -8.28 2.82 7.95
CA VAL A 82 -6.88 3.21 7.82
C VAL A 82 -6.03 1.94 7.86
N ILE A 83 -5.18 1.78 6.85
CA ILE A 83 -4.28 0.63 6.73
C ILE A 83 -2.92 1.04 7.30
N ARG A 84 -2.44 0.36 8.35
CA ARG A 84 -1.15 0.67 9.02
C ARG A 84 -0.16 -0.46 8.87
N CYS A 85 1.12 -0.14 8.80
CA CYS A 85 2.18 -1.13 8.91
C CYS A 85 2.15 -1.71 10.34
N ALA A 86 1.95 -3.01 10.49
CA ALA A 86 1.74 -3.63 11.80
C ALA A 86 2.98 -3.54 12.72
N ASP A 87 4.17 -3.55 12.13
CA ASP A 87 5.45 -3.41 12.83
C ASP A 87 5.83 -1.94 13.11
N LYS A 88 5.11 -0.99 12.50
CA LYS A 88 5.32 0.46 12.61
C LYS A 88 3.96 1.16 12.72
N PRO A 89 3.28 1.10 13.89
CA PRO A 89 1.90 1.61 14.03
C PRO A 89 1.70 3.10 13.73
N GLY A 90 2.77 3.90 13.71
CA GLY A 90 2.69 5.29 13.28
C GLY A 90 2.72 5.48 11.75
N LEU A 91 2.98 4.43 10.97
CA LEU A 91 3.16 4.47 9.52
C LEU A 91 1.90 3.89 8.83
N SER A 92 1.12 4.74 8.15
CA SER A 92 -0.10 4.34 7.45
C SER A 92 0.05 4.44 5.94
N LEU A 93 -0.74 3.65 5.20
CA LEU A 93 -0.86 3.73 3.75
C LEU A 93 -1.57 5.03 3.37
N ASN A 94 -1.03 5.75 2.39
CA ASN A 94 -1.49 7.04 1.94
C ASN A 94 -1.41 7.15 0.41
N VAL A 95 -2.26 7.99 -0.16
CA VAL A 95 -2.08 8.51 -1.51
C VAL A 95 -1.05 9.64 -1.46
N ASP A 96 -0.07 9.62 -2.36
CA ASP A 96 0.97 10.65 -2.43
C ASP A 96 0.37 11.96 -2.98
N ASP A 97 0.20 12.94 -2.11
CA ASP A 97 -0.38 14.26 -2.40
C ASP A 97 0.66 15.31 -2.84
N ASP A 98 1.95 14.97 -2.74
CA ASP A 98 3.08 15.83 -3.12
C ASP A 98 3.34 15.62 -4.62
N SER A 99 2.39 16.05 -5.44
CA SER A 99 2.38 15.80 -6.88
C SER A 99 3.18 16.86 -7.64
N ASP A 100 4.48 16.64 -7.78
CA ASP A 100 5.05 16.82 -9.12
C ASP A 100 4.41 15.72 -9.97
N ALA A 101 3.42 16.11 -10.79
CA ALA A 101 2.58 15.19 -11.56
C ALA A 101 3.43 14.15 -12.30
N PHE A 102 3.43 12.91 -11.82
CA PHE A 102 4.04 11.80 -12.53
C PHE A 102 3.10 11.40 -13.66
N GLU A 103 3.65 11.23 -14.87
CA GLU A 103 2.92 10.75 -16.06
C GLU A 103 2.31 9.33 -15.87
N ASP A 104 2.68 8.65 -14.78
CA ASP A 104 2.37 7.24 -14.47
C ASP A 104 1.35 7.05 -13.33
N GLY A 105 0.52 8.07 -13.03
CA GLY A 105 -0.54 8.00 -12.02
C GLY A 105 -0.09 8.37 -10.60
N THR A 106 -1.04 8.39 -9.65
CA THR A 106 -0.77 8.81 -8.28
C THR A 106 -0.17 7.67 -7.47
N LYS A 107 0.96 7.89 -6.81
CA LYS A 107 1.65 6.82 -6.06
C LYS A 107 0.91 6.47 -4.77
N ILE A 108 0.93 5.18 -4.43
CA ILE A 108 0.58 4.72 -3.09
C ILE A 108 1.87 4.66 -2.28
N VAL A 109 1.87 5.36 -1.15
CA VAL A 109 3.00 5.48 -0.25
C VAL A 109 2.58 5.14 1.17
N ALA A 110 3.52 5.15 2.11
CA ALA A 110 3.22 5.18 3.53
C ALA A 110 3.87 6.40 4.19
N ARG A 111 3.17 7.01 5.15
CA ARG A 111 3.62 8.23 5.85
C ARG A 111 3.37 8.14 7.35
N TRP A 112 4.23 8.82 8.11
CA TRP A 112 4.17 8.82 9.58
C TRP A 112 3.15 9.82 10.09
N ASN A 113 2.24 9.36 10.98
CA ASN A 113 1.31 10.19 11.75
C ASN A 113 0.44 11.13 10.90
N VAL A 114 0.13 10.73 9.67
CA VAL A 114 -0.79 11.46 8.80
C VAL A 114 -2.22 11.07 9.14
N ASN A 115 -3.08 12.08 9.32
CA ASN A 115 -4.52 11.97 9.46
C ASN A 115 -5.18 12.85 8.39
N GLY A 116 -6.22 12.35 7.73
CA GLY A 116 -6.94 13.08 6.67
C GLY A 116 -7.37 12.17 5.54
N GLU A 117 -8.03 12.72 4.53
CA GLU A 117 -8.65 11.92 3.45
C GLU A 117 -7.64 11.05 2.69
N SER A 118 -6.39 11.47 2.57
CA SER A 118 -5.34 10.72 1.85
C SER A 118 -4.95 9.40 2.51
N ASN A 119 -5.31 9.17 3.78
CA ASN A 119 -5.03 7.93 4.51
C ASN A 119 -6.26 7.02 4.69
N LEU A 120 -7.43 7.44 4.17
CA LEU A 120 -8.68 6.71 4.26
C LEU A 120 -8.87 5.83 3.02
N TRP A 121 -9.12 4.55 3.28
CA TRP A 121 -9.29 3.54 2.24
C TRP A 121 -10.65 2.88 2.37
N ARG A 122 -11.20 2.43 1.24
CA ARG A 122 -12.33 1.51 1.22
C ARG A 122 -11.88 0.18 0.62
N VAL A 123 -12.33 -0.92 1.22
CA VAL A 123 -12.12 -2.28 0.71
C VAL A 123 -13.46 -2.83 0.26
N GLU A 124 -13.56 -3.17 -1.02
CA GLU A 124 -14.77 -3.71 -1.64
C GLU A 124 -14.47 -5.10 -2.23
N GLY A 125 -15.44 -6.01 -2.18
CA GLY A 125 -15.33 -7.34 -2.78
C GLY A 125 -15.57 -7.29 -4.30
N PHE A 126 -14.97 -8.24 -5.03
CA PHE A 126 -15.06 -8.37 -6.49
C PHE A 126 -15.42 -9.80 -6.93
#